data_AF-A0A6J6HV41-F1
#
_entry.id   AF-A0A6J6HV41-F1
#
_cell.length_a   1.000
_cell.length_b   1.000
_cell.length_c   1.000
_cell.angle_alpha   90.00
_cell.angle_beta   90.00
_cell.angle_gamma   90.00
#
_symmetry.space_group_name_H-M   'P 1'
#
loop_
_entity.id
_entity.type
_entity.pdbx_description
1 polymer ?
#
loop_
_entity_poly.entity_id
_entity_poly.type
_entity_poly.pdbx_seq_one_letter_code
_entity_poly.pdbx_strand_id
1 'polypeptide(L)'
;MNELSIGIDVGGTKILALAFDPSDSTILFESRAETPDSVEAVVSALADIVAVVREGADGVAGNPEPAVPAVGLGLPGIVDSTGILRAAPNLQCAIDVDVKSRLEAILGFQVAVENDASCAAWAEATLGAGRGMGDMMLVTLGTGIGGGIVRGGELVRGAHGFAGEPGHMLVDPSGPKCTCGRFGCWERFASGSGLGWLGSRAALGGLAPGLLERAGGEAGSIDGELVSAAARDGDQGALDVLGEFSWWLAAGLANLANLLDPEVLLLGGGLADSADLYLEQTRAHFRELVLGGRARTGTGIEVATLGSRAGAVGAALLACGGRTLGS
;
A
#
# COMPACT_ATOMS: atom_id res chain seq x y z
N MET A 1 19.63 20.51 16.47
CA MET A 1 18.76 19.47 17.08
C MET A 1 18.32 18.61 15.91
N ASN A 2 18.61 17.31 15.92
CA ASN A 2 18.06 16.42 14.89
C ASN A 2 16.57 16.32 15.17
N GLU A 3 15.75 16.80 14.22
CA GLU A 3 14.30 16.63 14.29
C GLU A 3 13.99 15.17 13.98
N LEU A 4 13.93 14.34 15.02
CA LEU A 4 13.46 12.96 14.88
C LEU A 4 11.98 12.95 14.54
N SER A 5 11.56 12.00 13.70
CA SER A 5 10.15 11.71 13.47
C SER A 5 9.84 10.27 13.83
N ILE A 6 8.59 10.03 14.20
CA ILE A 6 8.03 8.69 14.34
C ILE A 6 7.01 8.52 13.23
N GLY A 7 7.20 7.48 12.43
CA GLY A 7 6.26 7.08 11.41
C GLY A 7 5.55 5.80 11.81
N ILE A 8 4.24 5.76 11.62
CA ILE A 8 3.40 4.62 11.97
C ILE A 8 2.61 4.20 10.74
N ASP A 9 2.64 2.92 10.41
CA ASP A 9 1.84 2.29 9.37
C ASP A 9 0.86 1.32 10.03
N VAL A 10 -0.43 1.60 9.87
CA VAL A 10 -1.51 0.78 10.43
C VAL A 10 -2.07 -0.11 9.33
N GLY A 11 -1.75 -1.40 9.39
CA GLY A 11 -2.42 -2.41 8.60
C GLY A 11 -3.66 -2.95 9.30
N GLY A 12 -4.42 -3.82 8.61
CA GLY A 12 -5.59 -4.49 9.19
C GLY A 12 -5.26 -5.49 10.32
N THR A 13 -4.01 -5.98 10.38
CA THR A 13 -3.59 -6.99 11.37
C THR A 13 -2.37 -6.58 12.18
N LYS A 14 -1.55 -5.66 11.67
CA LYS A 14 -0.26 -5.28 12.26
C LYS A 14 -0.10 -3.77 12.17
N ILE A 15 0.44 -3.19 13.24
CA ILE A 15 0.94 -1.82 13.29
C ILE A 15 2.48 -1.91 13.24
N LEU A 16 3.10 -1.16 12.34
CA LEU A 16 4.55 -0.95 12.29
C LEU A 16 4.84 0.50 12.65
N ALA A 17 5.68 0.72 13.66
CA ALA A 17 6.15 2.06 14.01
C ALA A 17 7.68 2.11 13.97
N LEU A 18 8.23 3.23 13.54
CA LEU A 18 9.66 3.45 13.48
C LEU A 18 10.05 4.86 13.88
N ALA A 19 11.22 5.01 14.49
CA ALA A 19 11.88 6.29 14.68
C ALA A 19 12.82 6.54 13.50
N PHE A 20 12.71 7.70 12.87
CA PHE A 20 13.39 8.08 11.65
C PHE A 20 14.18 9.37 11.86
N ASP A 21 15.45 9.36 11.45
CA ASP A 21 16.28 10.56 11.35
C ASP A 21 16.23 11.07 9.89
N PRO A 22 15.57 12.21 9.61
CA PRO A 22 15.45 12.73 8.25
C PRO A 22 16.77 13.31 7.71
N SER A 23 17.78 13.57 8.54
CA SER A 23 19.03 14.19 8.10
C SER A 23 19.89 13.26 7.23
N ASP A 24 19.86 11.95 7.52
CA ASP A 24 20.59 10.92 6.79
C ASP A 24 19.69 9.75 6.35
N SER A 25 18.38 9.85 6.58
CA SER A 25 17.37 8.85 6.24
C SER A 25 17.53 7.52 6.97
N THR A 26 18.02 7.55 8.21
CA THR A 26 18.25 6.36 9.03
C THR A 26 17.03 5.99 9.87
N ILE A 27 16.74 4.70 9.96
CA ILE A 27 15.80 4.15 10.95
C ILE A 27 16.58 3.82 12.22
N LEU A 28 16.26 4.51 13.31
CA LEU A 28 16.96 4.36 14.60
C LEU A 28 16.39 3.21 15.43
N PHE A 29 15.08 2.99 15.33
CA PHE A 29 14.37 1.96 16.08
C PHE A 29 13.09 1.57 15.34
N GLU A 30 12.69 0.30 15.41
CA GLU A 30 11.42 -0.19 14.89
C GLU A 30 10.71 -1.07 15.92
N SER A 31 9.38 -0.98 15.96
CA SER A 31 8.53 -1.80 16.82
C SER A 31 7.26 -2.21 16.06
N ARG A 32 6.67 -3.33 16.48
CA ARG A 32 5.44 -3.86 15.90
C ARG A 32 4.44 -4.21 16.99
N ALA A 33 3.17 -3.98 16.69
CA ALA A 33 2.05 -4.40 17.52
C ALA A 33 0.97 -5.06 16.66
N GLU A 34 0.08 -5.82 17.28
CA GLU A 34 -1.14 -6.30 16.62
C GLU A 34 -2.13 -5.13 16.48
N THR A 35 -2.89 -5.10 15.38
CA THR A 35 -3.97 -4.12 15.21
C THR A 35 -5.22 -4.61 15.94
N PRO A 36 -5.71 -3.89 16.97
CA PRO A 36 -6.90 -4.30 17.71
C PRO A 36 -8.20 -4.15 16.92
N ASP A 37 -9.26 -4.83 17.36
CA ASP A 37 -10.56 -4.87 16.67
C ASP A 37 -11.48 -3.67 16.99
N SER A 38 -11.07 -2.74 17.86
CA SER A 38 -11.86 -1.55 18.23
C SER A 38 -11.08 -0.25 18.09
N VAL A 39 -11.77 0.85 17.78
CA VAL A 39 -11.18 2.18 17.61
C VAL A 39 -10.43 2.63 18.87
N GLU A 40 -11.04 2.46 20.04
CA GLU A 40 -10.43 2.84 21.32
C GLU A 40 -9.15 2.05 21.59
N ALA A 41 -9.16 0.73 21.30
CA ALA A 41 -7.98 -0.11 21.49
C ALA A 41 -6.90 0.22 20.45
N VAL A 42 -7.26 0.55 19.21
CA VAL A 42 -6.32 1.03 18.19
C VAL A 42 -5.65 2.32 18.65
N VAL A 43 -6.41 3.31 19.12
CA VAL A 43 -5.85 4.57 19.63
C VAL A 43 -4.92 4.34 20.81
N SER A 44 -5.29 3.45 21.74
CA SER A 44 -4.43 3.07 22.87
C SER A 44 -3.13 2.41 22.38
N ALA A 45 -3.23 1.44 21.48
CA ALA A 45 -2.07 0.76 20.91
C ALA A 45 -1.14 1.72 20.16
N LEU A 46 -1.69 2.72 19.48
CA LEU A 46 -0.92 3.79 18.83
C LEU A 46 -0.15 4.64 19.84
N ALA A 47 -0.79 5.02 20.95
CA ALA A 47 -0.10 5.76 22.02
C ALA A 47 1.02 4.93 22.67
N ASP A 48 0.75 3.66 22.95
CA ASP A 48 1.71 2.74 23.56
C ASP A 48 2.92 2.50 22.63
N ILE A 49 2.68 2.26 21.34
CA ILE A 49 3.79 2.01 20.40
C ILE A 49 4.63 3.27 20.15
N VAL A 50 4.04 4.46 20.20
CA VAL A 50 4.79 5.73 20.16
C VAL A 50 5.73 5.85 21.36
N ALA A 51 5.26 5.51 22.56
CA ALA A 51 6.09 5.53 23.77
C ALA A 51 7.27 4.57 23.65
N VAL A 52 7.02 3.33 23.19
CA VAL A 52 8.06 2.30 22.97
C VAL A 52 9.10 2.76 21.95
N VAL A 53 8.67 3.31 20.82
CA VAL A 53 9.58 3.75 19.76
C VAL A 53 10.42 4.95 20.21
N ARG A 54 9.82 5.88 20.96
CA ARG A 54 10.53 7.03 21.52
C ARG A 54 11.62 6.59 22.51
N GLU A 55 11.30 5.71 23.45
CA GLU A 55 12.27 5.18 24.43
C GLU A 55 13.41 4.43 23.72
N GLY A 56 13.08 3.61 22.72
CA GLY A 56 14.07 2.90 21.91
C GLY A 56 15.00 3.84 21.16
N ALA A 57 14.49 4.93 20.59
CA ALA A 57 15.28 5.93 19.88
C ALA A 57 16.23 6.71 20.81
N ASP A 58 15.75 7.12 21.99
CA ASP A 58 16.55 7.84 22.98
C ASP A 58 17.76 7.01 23.45
N GLY A 59 17.59 5.70 23.61
CA GLY A 59 18.67 4.77 23.96
C GLY A 59 19.76 4.64 22.90
N VAL A 60 19.44 4.87 21.63
CA VAL A 60 20.39 4.79 20.50
C VAL A 60 21.07 6.13 20.25
N ALA A 61 20.33 7.24 20.34
CA ALA A 61 20.81 8.57 20.01
C ALA A 61 21.74 9.17 21.08
N GLY A 62 21.72 8.67 22.32
CA GLY A 62 22.53 9.19 23.42
C GLY A 62 22.25 10.67 23.75
N ASN A 63 21.09 11.18 23.33
CA ASN A 63 20.73 12.58 23.47
C ASN A 63 20.26 12.88 24.92
N PRO A 64 20.82 13.91 25.57
CA PRO A 64 20.46 14.26 26.94
C PRO A 64 19.09 14.95 27.08
N GLU A 65 18.50 15.43 25.98
CA GLU A 65 17.12 15.94 25.94
C GLU A 65 16.38 15.34 24.72
N PRO A 66 15.22 14.70 24.91
CA PRO A 66 14.42 14.20 23.79
C PRO A 66 13.80 15.38 23.04
N ALA A 67 14.19 15.58 21.78
CA ALA A 67 13.41 16.43 20.89
C ALA A 67 11.98 15.89 20.80
N VAL A 68 10.96 16.75 20.78
CA VAL A 68 9.58 16.30 20.55
C VAL A 68 9.51 15.73 19.13
N PRO A 69 9.26 14.42 18.97
CA PRO A 69 9.24 13.84 17.63
C PRO A 69 7.99 14.29 16.90
N ALA A 70 8.13 14.63 15.61
CA ALA A 70 6.97 14.76 14.74
C ALA A 70 6.38 13.36 14.52
N VAL A 71 5.09 13.14 14.79
CA VAL A 71 4.45 11.83 14.60
C VAL A 71 3.59 11.84 13.36
N GLY A 72 3.82 10.87 12.47
CA GLY A 72 3.00 10.61 11.30
C GLY A 72 2.35 9.24 11.34
N LEU A 73 1.12 9.18 10.83
CA LEU A 73 0.26 8.01 10.85
C LEU A 73 -0.31 7.74 9.45
N GLY A 74 0.09 6.62 8.86
CA GLY A 74 -0.55 6.01 7.70
C GLY A 74 -1.70 5.12 8.15
N LEU A 75 -2.93 5.43 7.73
CA LEU A 75 -4.13 4.66 8.02
C LEU A 75 -4.62 3.90 6.78
N PRO A 76 -5.18 2.69 6.95
CA PRO A 76 -5.74 1.94 5.86
C PRO A 76 -7.14 2.48 5.53
N GLY A 77 -7.35 2.83 4.26
CA GLY A 77 -8.63 3.37 3.77
C GLY A 77 -8.59 4.89 3.57
N ILE A 78 -9.78 5.50 3.60
CA ILE A 78 -9.99 6.86 3.11
C ILE A 78 -9.88 7.87 4.25
N VAL A 79 -8.83 8.67 4.22
CA VAL A 79 -8.61 9.81 5.12
C VAL A 79 -9.03 11.09 4.38
N ASP A 80 -9.98 11.84 4.94
CA ASP A 80 -10.39 13.09 4.32
C ASP A 80 -9.40 14.25 4.59
N SER A 81 -9.63 15.40 3.97
CA SER A 81 -8.76 16.57 4.09
C SER A 81 -8.64 17.13 5.51
N THR A 82 -9.47 16.70 6.45
CA THR A 82 -9.41 17.09 7.86
C THR A 82 -8.64 16.08 8.73
N GLY A 83 -8.24 14.95 8.16
CA GLY A 83 -7.57 13.86 8.86
C GLY A 83 -8.54 12.85 9.47
N ILE A 84 -9.84 12.91 9.13
CA ILE A 84 -10.84 11.95 9.61
C ILE A 84 -10.83 10.72 8.71
N LEU A 85 -10.77 9.54 9.33
CA LEU A 85 -10.89 8.26 8.64
C LEU A 85 -12.37 8.01 8.31
N ARG A 86 -12.75 8.24 7.06
CA ARG A 86 -14.14 8.14 6.58
C ARG A 86 -14.59 6.72 6.38
N ALA A 87 -13.70 5.86 5.89
CA ALA A 87 -13.96 4.45 5.72
C ALA A 87 -12.66 3.65 5.74
N ALA A 88 -12.62 2.59 6.52
CA ALA A 88 -11.52 1.63 6.52
C ALA A 88 -12.08 0.21 6.29
N PRO A 89 -12.05 -0.31 5.06
CA PRO A 89 -12.59 -1.64 4.75
C PRO A 89 -11.95 -2.76 5.60
N ASN A 90 -10.68 -2.57 5.98
CA ASN A 90 -9.89 -3.52 6.75
C ASN A 90 -9.84 -3.22 8.26
N LEU A 91 -10.48 -2.13 8.72
CA LEU A 91 -10.63 -1.79 10.13
C LEU A 91 -12.14 -1.69 10.41
N GLN A 92 -12.76 -2.84 10.67
CA GLN A 92 -14.23 -3.04 10.65
C GLN A 92 -15.02 -2.10 11.57
N CYS A 93 -14.35 -1.44 12.52
CA CYS A 93 -14.91 -0.50 13.48
C CYS A 93 -14.73 0.99 13.13
N ALA A 94 -14.05 1.34 12.03
CA ALA A 94 -13.70 2.74 11.73
C ALA A 94 -14.42 3.35 10.51
N ILE A 95 -15.59 3.91 10.79
CA ILE A 95 -16.31 4.83 9.90
C ILE A 95 -16.43 6.18 10.62
N ASP A 96 -16.06 7.26 9.94
CA ASP A 96 -16.05 8.63 10.47
C ASP A 96 -15.31 8.75 11.82
N VAL A 97 -14.09 8.17 11.90
CA VAL A 97 -13.28 8.16 13.11
C VAL A 97 -12.20 9.24 13.06
N ASP A 98 -12.24 10.13 14.04
CA ASP A 98 -11.19 11.11 14.29
C ASP A 98 -10.05 10.49 15.13
N VAL A 99 -9.23 9.67 14.48
CA VAL A 99 -8.04 9.06 15.11
C VAL A 99 -7.02 10.13 15.48
N LYS A 100 -6.90 11.18 14.64
CA LYS A 100 -5.96 12.29 14.82
C LYS A 100 -6.18 12.98 16.17
N SER A 101 -7.35 13.60 16.38
CA SER A 101 -7.60 14.39 17.59
C SER A 101 -7.54 13.53 18.85
N ARG A 102 -7.98 12.27 18.77
CA ARG A 102 -7.93 11.33 19.90
C ARG A 102 -6.48 10.99 20.29
N LEU A 103 -5.61 10.75 19.31
CA LEU A 103 -4.20 10.47 19.55
C LEU A 103 -3.45 11.73 20.01
N GLU A 104 -3.71 12.89 19.40
CA GLU A 104 -3.16 14.19 19.82
C GLU A 104 -3.50 14.52 21.29
N ALA A 105 -4.74 14.22 21.72
CA ALA A 105 -5.16 14.43 23.11
C ALA A 105 -4.38 13.56 24.11
N ILE A 106 -3.91 12.38 23.70
CA ILE A 106 -3.12 11.46 24.53
C ILE A 106 -1.64 11.85 24.52
N LEU A 107 -1.09 12.17 23.34
CA LEU A 107 0.32 12.46 23.14
C LEU A 107 0.71 13.88 23.58
N GLY A 108 -0.22 14.84 23.52
CA GLY A 108 0.02 16.24 23.86
C GLY A 108 0.73 17.06 22.78
N PHE A 109 0.85 16.53 21.56
CA PHE A 109 1.44 17.23 20.40
C PHE A 109 0.75 16.78 19.11
N GLN A 110 1.02 17.49 18.00
CA GLN A 110 0.35 17.31 16.71
C GLN A 110 0.71 15.98 16.04
N VAL A 111 -0.25 15.39 15.34
CA VAL A 111 -0.10 14.16 14.56
C VAL A 111 -0.48 14.41 13.10
N ALA A 112 0.42 14.05 12.20
CA ALA A 112 0.15 13.99 10.77
C ALA A 112 -0.61 12.70 10.46
N VAL A 113 -1.70 12.78 9.69
CA VAL A 113 -2.46 11.60 9.26
C VAL A 113 -2.58 11.61 7.75
N GLU A 114 -2.39 10.44 7.14
CA GLU A 114 -2.47 10.22 5.70
C GLU A 114 -2.93 8.79 5.40
N ASN A 115 -3.37 8.54 4.17
CA ASN A 115 -3.57 7.17 3.68
C ASN A 115 -2.23 6.39 3.62
N ASP A 116 -2.26 5.10 3.98
CA ASP A 116 -1.11 4.19 3.99
C ASP A 116 -0.36 4.07 2.64
N ALA A 117 -1.09 3.86 1.54
CA ALA A 117 -0.51 3.78 0.20
C ALA A 117 0.02 5.14 -0.28
N SER A 118 -0.59 6.24 0.14
CA SER A 118 -0.10 7.60 -0.09
C SER A 118 1.19 7.90 0.66
N CYS A 119 1.31 7.45 1.93
CA CYS A 119 2.57 7.47 2.66
C CYS A 119 3.64 6.67 1.92
N ALA A 120 3.34 5.43 1.51
CA ALA A 120 4.29 4.60 0.77
C ALA A 120 4.74 5.25 -0.53
N ALA A 121 3.82 5.89 -1.27
CA ALA A 121 4.14 6.62 -2.51
C ALA A 121 5.09 7.78 -2.23
N TRP A 122 4.84 8.52 -1.14
CA TRP A 122 5.71 9.63 -0.74
C TRP A 122 7.11 9.17 -0.34
N ALA A 123 7.21 8.04 0.36
CA ALA A 123 8.49 7.43 0.72
C ALA A 123 9.30 7.03 -0.53
N GLU A 124 8.67 6.34 -1.49
CA GLU A 124 9.32 5.93 -2.73
C GLU A 124 9.72 7.12 -3.61
N ALA A 125 8.90 8.17 -3.66
CA ALA A 125 9.21 9.41 -4.38
C ALA A 125 10.41 10.15 -3.76
N THR A 126 10.58 10.06 -2.44
CA THR A 126 11.60 10.81 -1.71
C THR A 126 12.93 10.04 -1.64
N LEU A 127 12.87 8.75 -1.32
CA LEU A 127 14.04 7.94 -0.95
C LEU A 127 14.22 6.69 -1.83
N GLY A 128 13.15 6.24 -2.50
CA GLY A 128 13.11 4.95 -3.18
C GLY A 128 13.19 5.04 -4.71
N ALA A 129 12.47 4.15 -5.38
CA ALA A 129 12.54 3.95 -6.82
C ALA A 129 11.97 5.12 -7.64
N GLY A 130 11.17 5.99 -7.00
CA GLY A 130 10.61 7.19 -7.62
C GLY A 130 11.48 8.44 -7.46
N ARG A 131 12.65 8.33 -6.82
CA ARG A 131 13.50 9.48 -6.52
C ARG A 131 13.92 10.24 -7.78
N GLY A 132 13.63 11.53 -7.79
CA GLY A 132 13.96 12.43 -8.90
C GLY A 132 12.89 12.48 -10.00
N MET A 133 11.80 11.72 -9.86
CA MET A 133 10.64 11.75 -10.75
C MET A 133 9.58 12.68 -10.13
N GLY A 134 9.11 13.64 -10.92
CA GLY A 134 8.08 14.58 -10.49
C GLY A 134 6.67 13.99 -10.60
N ASP A 135 6.45 13.13 -11.59
CA ASP A 135 5.16 12.53 -11.88
C ASP A 135 5.25 11.00 -11.77
N MET A 136 4.70 10.43 -10.71
CA MET A 136 4.69 8.97 -10.48
C MET A 136 3.40 8.50 -9.83
N MET A 137 3.12 7.21 -9.96
CA MET A 137 2.09 6.55 -9.15
C MET A 137 2.61 5.24 -8.58
N LEU A 138 2.46 5.09 -7.27
CA LEU A 138 2.62 3.81 -6.60
C LEU A 138 1.28 3.06 -6.63
N VAL A 139 1.33 1.78 -6.93
CA VAL A 139 0.23 0.82 -6.80
C VAL A 139 0.69 -0.27 -5.84
N THR A 140 0.04 -0.40 -4.68
CA THR A 140 0.37 -1.43 -3.70
C THR A 140 -0.47 -2.68 -3.95
N LEU A 141 0.19 -3.82 -4.09
CA LEU A 141 -0.42 -5.11 -4.34
C LEU A 141 -0.33 -5.95 -3.05
N GLY A 142 -1.40 -5.95 -2.26
CA GLY A 142 -1.53 -6.72 -1.01
C GLY A 142 -2.78 -7.59 -1.04
N THR A 143 -3.48 -7.73 0.10
CA THR A 143 -4.85 -8.29 0.11
C THR A 143 -5.74 -7.55 -0.89
N GLY A 144 -5.60 -6.22 -0.90
CA GLY A 144 -6.26 -5.31 -1.83
C GLY A 144 -5.30 -4.61 -2.80
N ILE A 145 -5.80 -3.60 -3.49
CA ILE A 145 -5.00 -2.65 -4.26
C ILE A 145 -5.17 -1.25 -3.68
N GLY A 146 -4.07 -0.68 -3.15
CA GLY A 146 -3.98 0.72 -2.78
C GLY A 146 -3.21 1.52 -3.83
N GLY A 147 -3.20 2.85 -3.68
CA GLY A 147 -2.37 3.70 -4.53
C GLY A 147 -2.02 5.04 -3.91
N GLY A 148 -0.99 5.67 -4.47
CA GLY A 148 -0.62 7.03 -4.14
C GLY A 148 -0.04 7.72 -5.38
N ILE A 149 -0.45 8.97 -5.60
CA ILE A 149 -0.10 9.73 -6.79
C ILE A 149 0.81 10.88 -6.37
N VAL A 150 1.97 11.02 -7.02
CA VAL A 150 2.84 12.18 -6.89
C VAL A 150 2.84 12.90 -8.23
N ARG A 151 2.61 14.21 -8.21
CA ARG A 151 2.57 15.05 -9.40
C ARG A 151 3.32 16.34 -9.16
N GLY A 152 4.22 16.71 -10.06
CA GLY A 152 5.12 17.85 -9.88
C GLY A 152 5.94 17.80 -8.58
N GLY A 153 6.24 16.60 -8.06
CA GLY A 153 6.95 16.39 -6.80
C GLY A 153 6.09 16.58 -5.53
N GLU A 154 4.77 16.64 -5.67
CA GLU A 154 3.84 16.76 -4.54
C GLU A 154 2.80 15.63 -4.52
N LEU A 155 2.41 15.20 -3.33
CA LEU A 155 1.38 14.18 -3.15
C LEU A 155 -0.01 14.73 -3.56
N VAL A 156 -0.70 14.02 -4.45
CA VAL A 156 -2.04 14.36 -4.91
C VAL A 156 -3.07 13.67 -4.01
N ARG A 157 -3.83 14.48 -3.28
CA ARG A 157 -4.86 14.01 -2.33
C ARG A 157 -6.29 14.17 -2.83
N GLY A 158 -6.44 14.94 -3.90
CA GLY A 158 -7.75 15.33 -4.43
C GLY A 158 -8.46 16.34 -3.54
N ALA A 159 -9.63 16.82 -3.98
CA ALA A 159 -10.37 17.87 -3.30
C ALA A 159 -10.93 17.45 -1.92
N HIS A 160 -11.05 16.14 -1.68
CA HIS A 160 -11.70 15.60 -0.49
C HIS A 160 -10.87 14.52 0.23
N GLY A 161 -9.64 14.23 -0.21
CA GLY A 161 -8.81 13.13 0.33
C GLY A 161 -9.04 11.74 -0.32
N PHE A 162 -9.74 11.67 -1.45
CA PHE A 162 -10.13 10.41 -2.12
C PHE A 162 -9.28 10.09 -3.36
N ALA A 163 -8.22 10.86 -3.65
CA ALA A 163 -7.33 10.51 -4.75
C ALA A 163 -6.48 9.29 -4.40
N GLY A 164 -6.11 8.49 -5.40
CA GLY A 164 -5.23 7.34 -5.17
C GLY A 164 -5.93 6.04 -4.81
N GLU A 165 -7.20 5.85 -5.20
CA GLU A 165 -7.98 4.61 -4.96
C GLU A 165 -8.12 3.74 -6.24
N PRO A 166 -7.02 3.31 -6.90
CA PRO A 166 -7.09 2.63 -8.19
C PRO A 166 -7.71 1.23 -8.07
N GLY A 167 -7.64 0.58 -6.91
CA GLY A 167 -8.20 -0.74 -6.69
C GLY A 167 -9.71 -0.81 -6.93
N HIS A 168 -10.40 0.32 -6.79
CA HIS A 168 -11.84 0.42 -6.99
C HIS A 168 -12.25 0.96 -8.36
N MET A 169 -11.31 1.14 -9.29
CA MET A 169 -11.63 1.36 -10.71
C MET A 169 -12.44 0.18 -11.25
N LEU A 170 -13.51 0.47 -11.99
CA LEU A 170 -14.29 -0.55 -12.67
C LEU A 170 -13.54 -1.02 -13.93
N VAL A 171 -13.04 -2.26 -13.92
CA VAL A 171 -12.33 -2.85 -15.08
C VAL A 171 -13.17 -3.89 -15.81
N ASP A 172 -14.15 -4.50 -15.13
CA ASP A 172 -15.10 -5.44 -15.73
C ASP A 172 -16.49 -5.26 -15.12
N PRO A 173 -17.45 -4.61 -15.80
CA PRO A 173 -18.83 -4.46 -15.33
C PRO A 173 -19.55 -5.77 -14.97
N SER A 174 -19.08 -6.91 -15.50
CA SER A 174 -19.63 -8.25 -15.23
C SER A 174 -18.77 -9.06 -14.23
N GLY A 175 -17.75 -8.42 -13.65
CA GLY A 175 -16.81 -9.03 -12.73
C GLY A 175 -17.41 -9.40 -11.37
N PRO A 176 -16.62 -10.01 -10.47
CA PRO A 176 -17.08 -10.43 -9.16
C PRO A 176 -17.40 -9.24 -8.24
N LYS A 177 -18.19 -9.50 -7.19
CA LYS A 177 -18.48 -8.51 -6.15
C LYS A 177 -17.21 -8.16 -5.37
N CYS A 178 -16.97 -6.87 -5.19
CA CYS A 178 -15.91 -6.31 -4.36
C CYS A 178 -16.42 -6.05 -2.92
N THR A 179 -15.48 -6.00 -1.97
CA THR A 179 -15.74 -5.66 -0.57
C THR A 179 -16.31 -4.26 -0.41
N CYS A 180 -16.01 -3.33 -1.33
CA CYS A 180 -16.61 -2.01 -1.39
C CYS A 180 -18.11 -2.02 -1.79
N GLY A 181 -18.67 -3.19 -2.12
CA GLY A 181 -20.08 -3.40 -2.45
C GLY A 181 -20.41 -3.31 -3.95
N ARG A 182 -19.48 -2.82 -4.78
CA ARG A 182 -19.63 -2.77 -6.26
C ARG A 182 -19.19 -4.09 -6.90
N PHE A 183 -19.41 -4.22 -8.20
CA PHE A 183 -18.91 -5.34 -9.00
C PHE A 183 -17.78 -4.85 -9.90
N GLY A 184 -16.81 -5.72 -10.20
CA GLY A 184 -15.84 -5.43 -11.26
C GLY A 184 -14.67 -4.52 -10.91
N CYS A 185 -14.42 -4.27 -9.62
CA CYS A 185 -13.27 -3.49 -9.18
C CYS A 185 -11.96 -4.18 -9.56
N TRP A 186 -10.97 -3.40 -10.00
CA TRP A 186 -9.65 -3.89 -10.42
C TRP A 186 -8.97 -4.79 -9.40
N GLU A 187 -9.10 -4.44 -8.11
CA GLU A 187 -8.61 -5.23 -6.98
C GLU A 187 -9.03 -6.70 -7.03
N ARG A 188 -10.23 -7.00 -7.53
CA ARG A 188 -10.74 -8.37 -7.58
C ARG A 188 -10.02 -9.27 -8.58
N PHE A 189 -9.17 -8.69 -9.40
CA PHE A 189 -8.42 -9.40 -10.43
C PHE A 189 -6.90 -9.28 -10.25
N ALA A 190 -6.44 -8.15 -9.71
CA ALA A 190 -5.01 -7.80 -9.65
C ALA A 190 -4.48 -7.55 -8.23
N SER A 191 -5.14 -8.05 -7.18
CA SER A 191 -4.59 -8.11 -5.82
C SER A 191 -4.18 -9.53 -5.42
N GLY A 192 -3.60 -9.71 -4.23
CA GLY A 192 -3.38 -11.03 -3.64
C GLY A 192 -4.66 -11.84 -3.44
N SER A 193 -5.74 -11.20 -2.97
CA SER A 193 -7.07 -11.84 -2.93
C SER A 193 -7.64 -12.07 -4.33
N GLY A 194 -7.33 -11.19 -5.29
CA GLY A 194 -7.68 -11.38 -6.70
C GLY A 194 -6.99 -12.60 -7.32
N LEU A 195 -5.69 -12.77 -7.06
CA LEU A 195 -4.90 -13.91 -7.51
C LEU A 195 -5.42 -15.23 -6.94
N GLY A 196 -5.72 -15.26 -5.64
CA GLY A 196 -6.39 -16.40 -5.00
C GLY A 196 -7.73 -16.72 -5.66
N TRP A 197 -8.57 -15.70 -5.90
CA TRP A 197 -9.86 -15.87 -6.57
C TRP A 197 -9.72 -16.42 -8.01
N LEU A 198 -8.76 -15.92 -8.78
CA LEU A 198 -8.45 -16.45 -10.12
C LEU A 198 -8.02 -17.92 -10.04
N GLY A 199 -7.18 -18.27 -9.07
CA GLY A 199 -6.76 -19.64 -8.78
C GLY A 199 -7.94 -20.54 -8.45
N SER A 200 -8.79 -20.15 -7.50
CA SER A 200 -10.02 -20.88 -7.13
C SER A 200 -10.94 -21.09 -8.33
N ARG A 201 -11.12 -20.05 -9.16
CA ARG A 201 -11.98 -20.10 -10.34
C ARG A 201 -11.42 -21.06 -11.39
N ALA A 202 -10.12 -21.03 -11.65
CA ALA A 202 -9.46 -21.95 -12.57
C ALA A 202 -9.51 -23.40 -12.07
N ALA A 203 -9.30 -23.62 -10.78
CA ALA A 203 -9.39 -24.93 -10.12
C ALA A 203 -10.80 -25.54 -10.25
N LEU A 204 -11.85 -24.76 -9.92
CA LEU A 204 -13.24 -25.21 -10.06
C LEU A 204 -13.65 -25.44 -11.52
N GLY A 205 -13.06 -24.70 -12.46
CA GLY A 205 -13.23 -24.90 -13.89
C GLY A 205 -12.47 -26.10 -14.47
N GLY A 206 -11.68 -26.81 -13.66
CA GLY A 206 -10.85 -27.94 -14.10
C GLY A 206 -9.59 -27.52 -14.88
N LEU A 207 -9.24 -26.24 -14.89
CA LEU A 207 -8.07 -25.69 -15.59
C LEU A 207 -6.81 -25.72 -14.73
N ALA A 208 -6.95 -25.73 -13.40
CA ALA A 208 -5.83 -25.79 -12.46
C ALA A 208 -6.02 -26.86 -11.38
N PRO A 209 -6.11 -28.16 -11.74
CA PRO A 209 -6.34 -29.24 -10.78
C PRO A 209 -5.22 -29.37 -9.74
N GLY A 210 -3.97 -29.02 -10.08
CA GLY A 210 -2.84 -29.05 -9.14
C GLY A 210 -2.98 -28.02 -8.00
N LEU A 211 -3.60 -26.86 -8.26
CA LEU A 211 -3.95 -25.91 -7.19
C LEU A 211 -4.99 -26.50 -6.23
N LEU A 212 -5.99 -27.20 -6.77
CA LEU A 212 -7.03 -27.84 -5.96
C LEU A 212 -6.45 -28.94 -5.08
N GLU A 213 -5.55 -29.76 -5.63
CA GLU A 213 -4.87 -30.82 -4.88
C GLU A 213 -4.03 -30.24 -3.73
N ARG A 214 -3.23 -29.19 -4.01
CA ARG A 214 -2.43 -28.49 -2.99
C ARG A 214 -3.28 -27.84 -1.91
N ALA A 215 -4.49 -27.40 -2.24
CA ALA A 215 -5.47 -26.86 -1.30
C ALA A 215 -6.32 -27.94 -0.60
N GLY A 216 -5.94 -29.23 -0.69
CA GLY A 216 -6.65 -30.32 -0.02
C GLY A 216 -8.04 -30.61 -0.57
N GLY A 217 -8.32 -30.24 -1.82
CA GLY A 217 -9.64 -30.38 -2.44
C GLY A 217 -10.60 -29.22 -2.17
N GLU A 218 -10.18 -28.21 -1.40
CA GLU A 218 -11.02 -27.07 -1.02
C GLU A 218 -10.63 -25.81 -1.81
N ALA A 219 -11.39 -25.49 -2.86
CA ALA A 219 -11.09 -24.33 -3.71
C ALA A 219 -11.08 -22.99 -2.94
N GLY A 220 -11.80 -22.88 -1.82
CA GLY A 220 -11.80 -21.70 -0.95
C GLY A 220 -10.50 -21.49 -0.16
N SER A 221 -9.66 -22.51 -0.09
CA SER A 221 -8.35 -22.49 0.59
C SER A 221 -7.21 -22.13 -0.36
N ILE A 222 -7.51 -21.80 -1.62
CA ILE A 222 -6.53 -21.29 -2.60
C ILE A 222 -6.38 -19.78 -2.38
N ASP A 223 -5.20 -19.36 -1.94
CA ASP A 223 -4.80 -17.96 -1.83
C ASP A 223 -3.67 -17.61 -2.82
N GLY A 224 -3.31 -16.33 -2.87
CA GLY A 224 -2.25 -15.86 -3.78
C GLY A 224 -0.87 -16.43 -3.46
N GLU A 225 -0.58 -16.77 -2.19
CA GLU A 225 0.69 -17.38 -1.79
C GLU A 225 0.78 -18.81 -2.32
N LEU A 226 -0.29 -19.60 -2.21
CA LEU A 226 -0.38 -20.95 -2.75
C LEU A 226 -0.23 -20.95 -4.27
N VAL A 227 -0.89 -20.03 -4.98
CA VAL A 227 -0.75 -19.89 -6.44
C VAL A 227 0.69 -19.57 -6.82
N SER A 228 1.32 -18.61 -6.14
CA SER A 228 2.71 -18.21 -6.42
C SER A 228 3.70 -19.34 -6.13
N ALA A 229 3.50 -20.08 -5.04
CA ALA A 229 4.32 -21.24 -4.69
C ALA A 229 4.17 -22.37 -5.73
N ALA A 230 2.94 -22.69 -6.15
CA ALA A 230 2.70 -23.70 -7.17
C ALA A 230 3.33 -23.33 -8.53
N ALA A 231 3.28 -22.06 -8.92
CA ALA A 231 3.92 -21.57 -10.12
C ALA A 231 5.45 -21.68 -10.07
N ARG A 232 6.06 -21.40 -8.91
CA ARG A 232 7.50 -21.60 -8.68
C ARG A 232 7.91 -23.07 -8.79
N ASP A 233 7.02 -23.98 -8.43
CA ASP A 233 7.19 -25.42 -8.62
C ASP A 233 6.95 -25.89 -10.06
N GLY A 234 6.58 -24.98 -10.98
CA GLY A 234 6.32 -25.29 -12.38
C GLY A 234 4.92 -25.86 -12.66
N ASP A 235 3.94 -25.67 -11.76
CA ASP A 235 2.55 -26.03 -12.02
C ASP A 235 1.97 -25.20 -13.17
N GLN A 236 1.58 -25.86 -14.26
CA GLN A 236 1.10 -25.16 -15.46
C GLN A 236 -0.22 -24.40 -15.20
N GLY A 237 -1.12 -24.92 -14.38
CA GLY A 237 -2.38 -24.25 -14.06
C GLY A 237 -2.13 -22.97 -13.25
N ALA A 238 -1.17 -23.00 -12.32
CA ALA A 238 -0.74 -21.81 -11.58
C ALA A 238 -0.07 -20.76 -12.49
N LEU A 239 0.77 -21.19 -13.43
CA LEU A 239 1.40 -20.31 -14.42
C LEU A 239 0.36 -19.66 -15.34
N ASP A 240 -0.67 -20.39 -15.77
CA ASP A 240 -1.75 -19.85 -16.59
C ASP A 240 -2.58 -18.82 -15.81
N VAL A 241 -2.84 -19.07 -14.52
CA VAL A 241 -3.49 -18.11 -13.60
C VAL A 241 -2.65 -16.84 -13.44
N LEU A 242 -1.32 -16.95 -13.33
CA LEU A 242 -0.42 -15.79 -13.30
C LEU A 242 -0.40 -15.03 -14.62
N GLY A 243 -0.52 -15.72 -15.75
CA GLY A 243 -0.66 -15.07 -17.06
C GLY A 243 -1.93 -14.22 -17.12
N GLU A 244 -3.05 -14.75 -16.62
CA GLU A 244 -4.29 -13.98 -16.52
C GLU A 244 -4.17 -12.81 -15.54
N PHE A 245 -3.59 -13.02 -14.36
CA PHE A 245 -3.32 -11.96 -13.39
C PHE A 245 -2.47 -10.85 -14.01
N SER A 246 -1.41 -11.22 -14.75
CA SER A 246 -0.51 -10.29 -15.43
C SER A 246 -1.24 -9.40 -16.44
N TRP A 247 -2.22 -9.96 -17.15
CA TRP A 247 -3.07 -9.22 -18.08
C TRP A 247 -3.99 -8.23 -17.35
N TRP A 248 -4.66 -8.66 -16.26
CA TRP A 248 -5.51 -7.76 -15.47
C TRP A 248 -4.73 -6.64 -14.81
N LEU A 249 -3.54 -6.93 -14.28
CA LEU A 249 -2.63 -5.93 -13.75
C LEU A 249 -2.23 -4.94 -14.86
N ALA A 250 -1.85 -5.42 -16.03
CA ALA A 250 -1.52 -4.55 -17.17
C ALA A 250 -2.70 -3.66 -17.61
N ALA A 251 -3.93 -4.17 -17.61
CA ALA A 251 -5.12 -3.42 -18.01
C ALA A 251 -5.39 -2.22 -17.09
N GLY A 252 -5.31 -2.41 -15.77
CA GLY A 252 -5.47 -1.30 -14.84
C GLY A 252 -4.31 -0.30 -14.90
N LEU A 253 -3.07 -0.78 -15.02
CA LEU A 253 -1.90 0.08 -15.20
C LEU A 253 -1.99 0.91 -16.49
N ALA A 254 -2.47 0.33 -17.59
CA ALA A 254 -2.70 1.05 -18.85
C ALA A 254 -3.73 2.16 -18.69
N ASN A 255 -4.83 1.91 -17.96
CA ASN A 255 -5.83 2.93 -17.65
C ASN A 255 -5.23 4.08 -16.83
N LEU A 256 -4.41 3.78 -15.82
CA LEU A 256 -3.70 4.79 -15.02
C LEU A 256 -2.73 5.60 -15.87
N ALA A 257 -1.93 4.94 -16.72
CA ALA A 257 -1.00 5.64 -17.61
C ALA A 257 -1.71 6.51 -18.65
N ASN A 258 -2.88 6.09 -19.15
CA ASN A 258 -3.67 6.90 -20.08
C ASN A 258 -4.26 8.15 -19.40
N LEU A 259 -4.57 8.08 -18.10
CA LEU A 259 -5.15 9.18 -17.35
C LEU A 259 -4.10 10.15 -16.77
N LEU A 260 -3.01 9.61 -16.26
CA LEU A 260 -2.02 10.35 -15.48
C LEU A 260 -0.74 10.67 -16.26
N ASP A 261 -0.40 9.88 -17.28
CA ASP A 261 0.86 9.96 -18.02
C ASP A 261 2.12 10.10 -17.13
N PRO A 262 2.32 9.18 -16.16
CA PRO A 262 3.44 9.31 -15.21
C PRO A 262 4.77 8.91 -15.85
N GLU A 263 5.87 9.37 -15.26
CA GLU A 263 7.23 8.89 -15.55
C GLU A 263 7.41 7.44 -15.11
N VAL A 264 6.78 7.04 -14.00
CA VAL A 264 6.84 5.65 -13.52
C VAL A 264 5.56 5.21 -12.82
N LEU A 265 5.20 3.95 -13.05
CA LEU A 265 4.27 3.17 -12.25
C LEU A 265 5.09 2.24 -11.36
N LEU A 266 5.08 2.48 -10.05
CA LEU A 266 5.76 1.62 -9.09
C LEU A 266 4.81 0.57 -8.55
N LEU A 267 5.25 -0.69 -8.49
CA LEU A 267 4.54 -1.78 -7.86
C LEU A 267 5.14 -2.05 -6.48
N GLY A 268 4.34 -1.85 -5.44
CA GLY A 268 4.71 -2.15 -4.05
C GLY A 268 3.79 -3.20 -3.43
N GLY A 269 3.85 -3.35 -2.11
CA GLY A 269 3.04 -4.33 -1.37
C GLY A 269 3.61 -5.75 -1.41
N GLY A 270 2.99 -6.68 -0.69
CA GLY A 270 3.52 -8.04 -0.52
C GLY A 270 3.66 -8.85 -1.81
N LEU A 271 2.84 -8.59 -2.82
CA LEU A 271 2.97 -9.27 -4.13
C LEU A 271 4.17 -8.77 -4.94
N ALA A 272 4.78 -7.64 -4.57
CA ALA A 272 6.00 -7.15 -5.21
C ALA A 272 7.18 -8.11 -5.01
N ASP A 273 7.20 -8.87 -3.91
CA ASP A 273 8.24 -9.88 -3.62
C ASP A 273 8.21 -11.08 -4.58
N SER A 274 7.14 -11.22 -5.36
CA SER A 274 6.99 -12.23 -6.41
C SER A 274 6.86 -11.62 -7.80
N ALA A 275 7.35 -10.39 -7.99
CA ALA A 275 7.32 -9.69 -9.28
C ALA A 275 8.05 -10.45 -10.40
N ASP A 276 9.03 -11.29 -10.06
CA ASP A 276 9.71 -12.18 -11.01
C ASP A 276 8.74 -13.11 -11.77
N LEU A 277 7.60 -13.44 -11.15
CA LEU A 277 6.60 -14.35 -11.73
C LEU A 277 5.69 -13.69 -12.77
N TYR A 278 5.46 -12.38 -12.69
CA TYR A 278 4.42 -11.70 -13.49
C TYR A 278 4.88 -10.42 -14.19
N LEU A 279 5.92 -9.73 -13.71
CA LEU A 279 6.25 -8.37 -14.13
C LEU A 279 6.56 -8.27 -15.64
N GLU A 280 7.33 -9.21 -16.18
CA GLU A 280 7.67 -9.18 -17.62
C GLU A 280 6.44 -9.43 -18.51
N GLN A 281 5.54 -10.33 -18.11
CA GLN A 281 4.27 -10.54 -18.81
C GLN A 281 3.37 -9.32 -18.69
N THR A 282 3.28 -8.71 -17.50
CA THR A 282 2.56 -7.45 -17.28
C THR A 282 3.11 -6.32 -18.16
N ARG A 283 4.44 -6.16 -18.24
CA ARG A 283 5.09 -5.17 -19.13
C ARG A 283 4.76 -5.43 -20.59
N ALA A 284 4.72 -6.68 -21.03
CA ALA A 284 4.33 -7.04 -22.39
C ALA A 284 2.88 -6.65 -22.70
N HIS A 285 1.94 -7.07 -21.86
CA HIS A 285 0.52 -6.69 -22.02
C HIS A 285 0.30 -5.19 -21.91
N PHE A 286 1.00 -4.51 -21.00
CA PHE A 286 0.88 -3.06 -20.82
C PHE A 286 1.21 -2.31 -22.11
N ARG A 287 2.30 -2.69 -22.79
CA ARG A 287 2.70 -2.08 -24.08
C ARG A 287 1.64 -2.24 -25.17
N GLU A 288 0.84 -3.30 -25.12
CA GLU A 288 -0.25 -3.55 -26.08
C GLU A 288 -1.53 -2.76 -25.73
N LEU A 289 -1.79 -2.59 -24.43
CA LEU A 289 -3.03 -1.98 -23.93
C LEU A 289 -2.95 -0.45 -23.81
N VAL A 290 -1.77 0.09 -23.51
CA VAL A 290 -1.59 1.52 -23.29
C VAL A 290 -1.65 2.31 -24.59
N LEU A 291 -2.30 3.48 -24.57
CA LEU A 291 -2.41 4.32 -25.75
C LEU A 291 -1.02 4.74 -26.23
N GLY A 292 -0.71 4.47 -27.50
CA GLY A 292 0.58 4.83 -28.08
C GLY A 292 1.77 4.07 -27.50
N GLY A 293 1.59 2.86 -26.94
CA GLY A 293 2.64 2.11 -26.23
C GLY A 293 3.97 1.92 -26.97
N ARG A 294 3.98 1.92 -28.32
CA ARG A 294 5.23 1.88 -29.11
C ARG A 294 6.01 3.20 -29.11
N ALA A 295 5.31 4.33 -28.94
CA ALA A 295 5.88 5.67 -28.93
C ALA A 295 6.07 6.21 -27.49
N ARG A 296 5.38 5.62 -26.50
CA ARG A 296 5.52 5.95 -25.09
C ARG A 296 6.80 5.30 -24.54
N THR A 297 7.91 6.00 -24.64
CA THR A 297 9.22 5.56 -24.12
C THR A 297 9.47 5.98 -22.67
N GLY A 298 8.57 6.79 -22.09
CA GLY A 298 8.79 7.48 -20.82
C GLY A 298 8.20 6.81 -19.58
N THR A 299 7.11 6.02 -19.70
CA THR A 299 6.44 5.41 -18.54
C THR A 299 6.98 4.01 -18.26
N GLY A 300 7.84 3.90 -17.24
CA GLY A 300 8.32 2.60 -16.74
C GLY A 300 7.30 1.91 -15.83
N ILE A 301 7.36 0.58 -15.74
CA ILE A 301 6.75 -0.19 -14.64
C ILE A 301 7.90 -0.78 -13.84
N GLU A 302 8.11 -0.32 -12.61
CA GLU A 302 9.21 -0.76 -11.75
C GLU A 302 8.70 -1.26 -10.40
N VAL A 303 9.56 -1.90 -9.63
CA VAL A 303 9.24 -2.39 -8.29
C VAL A 303 9.70 -1.40 -7.24
N ALA A 304 8.85 -1.14 -6.24
CA ALA A 304 9.16 -0.32 -5.07
C ALA A 304 10.33 -0.90 -4.27
N THR A 305 11.17 -0.06 -3.67
CA THR A 305 12.46 -0.49 -3.08
C THR A 305 12.48 -0.48 -1.55
N LEU A 306 11.56 0.23 -0.91
CA LEU A 306 11.48 0.38 0.54
C LEU A 306 10.66 -0.74 1.20
N GLY A 307 10.00 -1.57 0.41
CA GLY A 307 9.28 -2.78 0.85
C GLY A 307 8.25 -2.47 1.93
N SER A 308 8.15 -3.34 2.93
CA SER A 308 7.15 -3.22 4.01
C SER A 308 7.33 -2.01 4.93
N ARG A 309 8.41 -1.23 4.78
CA ARG A 309 8.67 -0.05 5.61
C ARG A 309 8.19 1.25 4.94
N ALA A 310 7.81 1.21 3.66
CA ALA A 310 7.46 2.38 2.88
C ALA A 310 6.36 3.24 3.54
N GLY A 311 5.29 2.61 4.04
CA GLY A 311 4.20 3.32 4.72
C GLY A 311 4.67 4.09 5.95
N ALA A 312 5.41 3.44 6.85
CA ALA A 312 5.88 4.06 8.08
C ALA A 312 6.94 5.15 7.79
N VAL A 313 7.89 4.90 6.88
CA VAL A 313 8.87 5.91 6.46
C VAL A 313 8.18 7.13 5.83
N GLY A 314 7.18 6.90 4.98
CA GLY A 314 6.41 7.98 4.36
C GLY A 314 5.65 8.82 5.37
N ALA A 315 5.04 8.18 6.35
CA ALA A 315 4.35 8.86 7.45
C ALA A 315 5.32 9.74 8.26
N ALA A 316 6.52 9.23 8.57
CA ALA A 316 7.57 10.00 9.25
C ALA A 316 7.99 11.25 8.44
N LEU A 317 8.24 11.08 7.14
CA LEU A 317 8.63 12.16 6.23
C LEU A 317 7.55 13.25 6.12
N LEU A 318 6.27 12.87 6.06
CA LEU A 318 5.16 13.81 6.00
C LEU A 318 5.04 14.63 7.29
N ALA A 319 5.31 14.02 8.44
CA ALA A 319 5.29 14.68 9.73
C ALA A 319 6.39 15.75 9.85
N CYS A 320 7.62 15.47 9.41
CA CYS A 320 8.72 16.44 9.40
C CYS A 320 8.51 17.61 8.42
N GLY A 321 7.90 17.37 7.27
CA GLY A 321 7.80 18.36 6.20
C GLY A 321 6.75 19.46 6.42
N GLY A 322 5.86 19.33 7.41
CA GLY A 322 4.69 20.19 7.56
C GLY A 322 3.72 20.14 6.37
N ARG A 323 3.83 19.12 5.50
CA ARG A 323 3.06 18.96 4.25
C ARG A 323 1.92 17.97 4.44
N THR A 324 1.07 18.23 5.43
CA THR A 324 -0.01 17.32 5.84
C THR A 324 -1.37 17.88 5.47
N LEU A 325 -2.38 17.02 5.44
CA LEU A 325 -3.77 17.46 5.35
C LEU A 325 -4.16 18.25 6.62
N GLY A 326 -4.63 19.48 6.43
CA GLY A 326 -5.20 20.31 7.50
C GLY A 326 -4.21 21.19 8.28
N SER A 327 -3.05 21.54 7.71
CA SER A 327 -2.26 22.71 8.14
C SER A 327 -2.73 23.98 7.44
#